data_AF-A0A3G2S2S8-F1
#
_entry.id   AF-A0A3G2S2S8-F1
#
_cell.length_a   1.000
_cell.length_b   1.000
_cell.length_c   1.000
_cell.angle_alpha   90.00
_cell.angle_beta   90.00
_cell.angle_gamma   90.00
#
_symmetry.space_group_name_H-M   'P 1'
#
loop_
_entity.id
_entity.type
_entity.pdbx_description
1 polymer ?
#
loop_
_entity_poly.entity_id
_entity_poly.type
_entity_poly.pdbx_seq_one_letter_code
_entity_poly.pdbx_strand_id
1 'polypeptide(L)'
;METQQAVSYGAIACAVLAIVTWVFWPRPASKKSSDYDPKTGLGRGAPGFQTNVKRVALPAELVARIRAGEQVSAEEITAAQSHVSKGLPSAPKENDWLGPTATSRSKKTTRRKNKK
;
A
#
# COMPACT_ATOMS: atom_id res chain seq x y z
N MET A 1 38.93 37.15 -5.03
CA MET A 1 37.95 36.27 -5.73
C MET A 1 37.93 34.86 -5.12
N GLU A 2 38.10 34.71 -3.81
CA GLU A 2 38.39 33.39 -3.19
C GLU A 2 37.17 32.76 -2.50
N THR A 3 36.10 33.51 -2.27
CA THR A 3 34.90 33.04 -1.55
C THR A 3 33.96 32.18 -2.41
N GLN A 4 34.02 32.31 -3.74
CA GLN A 4 33.18 31.51 -4.67
C GLN A 4 33.60 30.04 -4.70
N GLN A 5 34.89 29.74 -4.58
CA GLN A 5 35.38 28.36 -4.62
C GLN A 5 35.05 27.61 -3.31
N ALA A 6 35.18 28.26 -2.16
CA ALA A 6 34.88 27.64 -0.86
C ALA A 6 33.42 27.19 -0.70
N VAL A 7 32.46 28.00 -1.19
CA VAL A 7 31.03 27.65 -1.14
C VAL A 7 30.72 26.45 -2.03
N SER A 8 31.41 26.33 -3.16
CA SER A 8 31.19 25.22 -4.11
C SER A 8 31.63 23.87 -3.54
N TYR A 9 32.79 23.80 -2.88
CA TYR A 9 33.29 22.57 -2.26
C TYR A 9 32.47 22.14 -1.05
N GLY A 10 31.99 23.10 -0.25
CA GLY A 10 31.10 22.81 0.88
C GLY A 10 29.77 22.19 0.44
N ALA A 11 29.16 22.74 -0.62
CA ALA A 11 27.93 22.19 -1.18
C ALA A 11 28.14 20.77 -1.77
N ILE A 12 29.26 20.55 -2.46
CA ILE A 12 29.62 19.25 -3.03
C ILE A 12 29.86 18.22 -1.91
N ALA A 13 30.60 18.57 -0.86
CA ALA A 13 30.88 17.68 0.27
C ALA A 13 29.58 17.26 0.99
N CYS A 14 28.67 18.21 1.22
CA CYS A 14 27.36 17.92 1.81
C CYS A 14 26.50 17.02 0.91
N ALA A 15 26.50 17.24 -0.40
CA ALA A 15 25.75 16.40 -1.34
C ALA A 15 26.28 14.96 -1.37
N VAL A 16 27.60 14.78 -1.35
CA VAL A 16 28.23 13.45 -1.29
C VAL A 16 27.88 12.74 0.02
N LEU A 17 27.97 13.42 1.17
CA LEU A 17 27.58 12.85 2.46
C LEU A 17 26.09 12.47 2.52
N ALA A 18 25.21 13.28 1.93
CA ALA A 18 23.78 12.99 1.87
C ALA A 18 23.48 11.77 0.99
N ILE A 19 24.20 11.59 -0.12
CA ILE A 19 24.03 10.42 -0.99
C ILE A 19 24.55 9.16 -0.31
N VAL A 20 25.73 9.23 0.34
CA VAL A 20 26.30 8.08 1.06
C VAL A 20 25.39 7.65 2.20
N THR A 21 24.85 8.59 2.97
CA THR A 21 23.89 8.27 4.04
C THR A 21 22.58 7.72 3.47
N TRP A 22 22.04 8.26 2.38
CA TRP A 22 20.81 7.74 1.78
C TRP A 22 20.94 6.33 1.18
N VAL A 23 22.10 6.02 0.57
CA VAL A 23 22.38 4.72 -0.04
C VAL A 23 22.73 3.67 1.01
N PHE A 24 23.48 4.05 2.05
CA PHE A 24 24.06 3.10 3.00
C PHE A 24 23.25 2.94 4.30
N TRP A 25 22.28 3.82 4.59
CA TRP A 25 21.47 3.65 5.80
C TRP A 25 20.42 2.54 5.63
N PRO A 26 20.32 1.59 6.56
CA PRO A 26 19.32 0.54 6.50
C PRO A 26 17.92 1.16 6.52
N ARG A 27 17.16 0.94 5.43
CA ARG A 27 15.75 1.34 5.38
C ARG A 27 15.00 0.59 6.48
N PRO A 28 14.30 1.29 7.40
CA PRO A 28 13.53 0.62 8.43
C PRO A 28 12.48 -0.26 7.74
N ALA A 29 12.59 -1.57 7.95
CA ALA A 29 11.62 -2.52 7.44
C ALA A 29 10.27 -2.19 8.07
N SER A 30 9.26 -1.95 7.23
CA SER A 30 7.88 -1.74 7.69
C SER A 30 7.46 -2.96 8.52
N LYS A 31 7.09 -2.73 9.78
CA LYS A 31 6.59 -3.79 10.67
C LYS A 31 5.39 -4.46 9.99
N LYS A 32 5.54 -5.73 9.61
CA LYS A 32 4.41 -6.55 9.15
C LYS A 32 3.50 -6.79 10.35
N SER A 33 2.19 -6.75 10.15
CA SER A 33 1.21 -7.17 11.17
C SER A 33 1.63 -8.55 11.67
N SER A 34 1.79 -8.70 12.99
CA SER A 34 2.22 -9.98 13.57
C SER A 34 1.20 -11.06 13.25
N ASP A 35 1.68 -12.23 12.82
CA ASP A 35 0.85 -13.43 12.71
C ASP A 35 0.23 -13.77 14.07
N TYR A 36 -0.94 -14.41 14.02
CA TYR A 36 -1.69 -14.83 15.20
C TYR A 36 -0.87 -15.78 16.08
N ASP A 37 -0.70 -15.43 17.35
CA ASP A 37 -0.05 -16.28 18.35
C ASP A 37 -1.12 -17.05 19.16
N PRO A 38 -1.22 -18.39 18.99
CA PRO A 38 -2.25 -19.19 19.63
C PRO A 38 -2.11 -19.28 21.16
N LYS A 39 -0.91 -19.02 21.72
CA LYS A 39 -0.68 -19.13 23.17
C LYS A 39 -1.06 -17.86 23.93
N THR A 40 -0.84 -16.71 23.32
CA THR A 40 -1.12 -15.40 23.93
C THR A 40 -2.50 -14.86 23.54
N GLY A 41 -3.13 -15.40 22.50
CA GLY A 41 -4.38 -14.88 21.96
C GLY A 41 -4.20 -13.55 21.20
N LEU A 42 -2.97 -13.04 21.13
CA LEU A 42 -2.63 -11.82 20.41
C LEU A 42 -2.83 -12.05 18.90
N GLY A 43 -3.64 -11.19 18.29
CA GLY A 43 -4.01 -11.29 16.87
C GLY A 43 -5.33 -12.02 16.59
N ARG A 44 -6.06 -12.52 17.60
CA ARG A 44 -7.42 -13.10 17.42
C ARG A 44 -8.55 -12.06 17.57
N GLY A 45 -8.23 -10.82 17.92
CA GLY A 45 -9.21 -9.80 18.26
C GLY A 45 -9.94 -10.07 19.57
N ALA A 46 -10.88 -9.19 19.91
CA ALA A 46 -11.70 -9.33 21.11
C ALA A 46 -12.54 -10.63 21.05
N PRO A 47 -12.76 -11.31 22.20
CA PRO A 47 -13.65 -12.47 22.27
C PRO A 47 -15.04 -12.14 21.71
N GLY A 48 -15.54 -12.97 20.80
CA GLY A 48 -16.83 -12.76 20.13
C GLY A 48 -16.80 -11.88 18.88
N PHE A 49 -15.66 -11.26 18.55
CA PHE A 49 -15.49 -10.53 17.29
C PHE A 49 -14.70 -11.37 16.28
N GLN A 50 -15.29 -11.63 15.11
CA GLN A 50 -14.62 -12.40 14.05
C GLN A 50 -13.54 -11.54 13.39
N THR A 51 -12.30 -11.64 13.88
CA THR A 51 -11.13 -11.07 13.19
C THR A 51 -10.49 -12.10 12.25
N ASN A 52 -9.47 -11.67 11.49
CA ASN A 52 -8.79 -12.49 10.48
C ASN A 52 -9.69 -12.98 9.33
N VAL A 53 -10.75 -12.24 9.01
CA VAL A 53 -11.54 -12.49 7.79
C VAL A 53 -10.75 -12.08 6.55
N LYS A 54 -10.76 -12.94 5.52
CA LYS A 54 -10.12 -12.67 4.24
C LYS A 54 -10.87 -11.54 3.53
N ARG A 55 -10.15 -10.50 3.09
CA ARG A 55 -10.72 -9.46 2.22
C ARG A 55 -10.91 -10.04 0.82
N VAL A 56 -12.13 -10.00 0.32
CA VAL A 56 -12.49 -10.47 -1.03
C VAL A 56 -12.77 -9.29 -1.94
N ALA A 57 -12.33 -9.38 -3.20
CA ALA A 57 -12.58 -8.35 -4.20
C ALA A 57 -14.01 -8.50 -4.76
N LEU A 58 -14.75 -7.40 -4.78
CA LEU A 58 -16.08 -7.30 -5.39
C LEU A 58 -16.07 -6.24 -6.52
N PRO A 59 -16.95 -6.36 -7.53
CA PRO A 59 -17.15 -5.32 -8.53
C PRO A 59 -17.55 -3.99 -7.88
N ALA A 60 -17.11 -2.88 -8.48
CA ALA A 60 -17.31 -1.54 -7.94
C ALA A 60 -18.80 -1.17 -7.78
N GLU A 61 -19.66 -1.64 -8.69
CA GLU A 61 -21.10 -1.39 -8.64
C GLU A 61 -21.75 -2.03 -7.41
N LEU A 62 -21.42 -3.29 -7.09
CA LEU A 62 -21.90 -3.93 -5.88
C LEU A 62 -21.37 -3.26 -4.62
N VAL A 63 -20.12 -2.79 -4.64
CA VAL A 63 -19.56 -2.03 -3.51
C VAL A 63 -20.35 -0.73 -3.29
N ALA A 64 -20.74 -0.03 -4.36
CA ALA A 64 -21.55 1.18 -4.26
C ALA A 64 -22.95 0.89 -3.68
N ARG A 65 -23.61 -0.18 -4.14
CA ARG A 65 -24.92 -0.63 -3.61
C ARG A 65 -24.85 -0.98 -2.13
N ILE A 66 -23.82 -1.73 -1.71
CA ILE A 66 -23.59 -2.09 -0.30
C ILE A 66 -23.33 -0.83 0.55
N ARG A 67 -22.53 0.12 0.04
CA ARG A 67 -22.27 1.39 0.74
C ARG A 67 -23.53 2.25 0.87
N ALA A 68 -24.42 2.20 -0.11
CA ALA A 68 -25.71 2.89 -0.08
C ALA A 68 -26.72 2.25 0.89
N GLY A 69 -26.41 1.07 1.44
CA GLY A 69 -27.28 0.34 2.36
C GLY A 69 -28.36 -0.49 1.64
N GLU A 70 -28.18 -0.77 0.35
CA GLU A 70 -29.08 -1.66 -0.38
C GLU A 70 -28.90 -3.12 0.07
N GLN A 71 -30.00 -3.88 0.13
CA GLN A 71 -29.96 -5.31 0.44
C GLN A 71 -29.39 -6.08 -0.76
N VAL A 72 -28.17 -6.60 -0.61
CA VAL A 72 -27.49 -7.45 -1.61
C VAL A 72 -27.45 -8.87 -1.09
N SER A 73 -27.93 -9.82 -1.89
CA SER A 73 -28.00 -11.24 -1.53
C SER A 73 -26.61 -11.92 -1.53
N ALA A 74 -26.48 -13.03 -0.79
CA ALA A 74 -25.23 -13.80 -0.73
C ALA A 74 -24.90 -14.44 -2.09
N GLU A 75 -25.93 -14.83 -2.84
CA GLU A 75 -25.84 -15.39 -4.18
C GLU A 75 -25.26 -14.38 -5.17
N GLU A 76 -25.72 -13.12 -5.14
CA GLU A 76 -25.19 -12.02 -5.96
C GLU A 76 -23.71 -11.76 -5.68
N ILE A 77 -23.33 -11.73 -4.40
CA ILE A 77 -21.93 -11.53 -3.99
C ILE A 77 -21.06 -12.67 -4.53
N THR A 78 -21.52 -13.91 -4.41
CA THR A 78 -20.76 -15.10 -4.85
C THR A 78 -20.60 -15.12 -6.38
N ALA A 79 -21.67 -14.82 -7.11
CA ALA A 79 -21.62 -14.69 -8.56
C ALA A 79 -20.59 -13.63 -8.97
N ALA A 80 -20.65 -12.45 -8.36
CA ALA A 80 -19.75 -11.35 -8.63
C ALA A 80 -18.28 -11.65 -8.31
N GLN A 81 -18.00 -12.38 -7.23
CA GLN A 81 -16.65 -12.88 -6.92
C GLN A 81 -16.11 -13.79 -8.03
N SER A 82 -16.97 -14.63 -8.59
CA SER A 82 -16.60 -15.53 -9.69
C SER A 82 -16.30 -14.76 -11.00
N HIS A 83 -16.93 -13.60 -11.20
CA HIS A 83 -16.64 -12.73 -12.35
C HIS A 83 -15.31 -11.99 -12.19
N VAL A 84 -15.00 -11.52 -10.98
CA VAL A 84 -13.73 -10.82 -10.68
C VAL A 84 -12.53 -11.77 -10.75
N SER A 85 -12.68 -13.01 -10.27
CA SER A 85 -11.59 -14.00 -10.30
C SER A 85 -11.23 -14.47 -11.71
N LYS A 86 -12.16 -14.41 -12.67
CA LYS A 86 -11.97 -14.77 -14.08
C LYS A 86 -11.25 -13.69 -14.91
N GLY A 87 -10.96 -12.53 -14.33
CA GLY A 87 -10.09 -11.51 -14.91
C GLY A 87 -10.83 -10.45 -15.72
N LEU A 88 -11.04 -9.29 -15.11
CA LEU A 88 -11.26 -8.01 -15.80
C LEU A 88 -10.33 -6.93 -15.21
N PRO A 89 -9.97 -5.91 -16.02
CA PRO A 89 -8.88 -4.99 -15.74
C PRO A 89 -9.10 -4.09 -14.51
N SER A 90 -7.97 -3.70 -13.94
CA SER A 90 -7.79 -2.99 -12.68
C SER A 90 -8.37 -1.57 -12.62
N ALA A 91 -9.12 -1.35 -11.52
CA ALA A 91 -9.17 -0.18 -10.64
C ALA A 91 -9.60 1.20 -11.19
N PRO A 92 -10.73 1.75 -10.69
CA PRO A 92 -10.76 3.17 -10.36
C PRO A 92 -9.90 3.40 -9.11
N LYS A 93 -8.86 4.25 -9.24
CA LYS A 93 -8.42 5.13 -8.13
C LYS A 93 -9.59 6.09 -7.89
N GLU A 94 -9.98 6.44 -6.67
CA GLU A 94 -9.17 7.00 -5.60
C GLU A 94 -9.91 6.93 -4.26
N ASN A 95 -9.16 7.12 -3.19
CA ASN A 95 -9.60 6.87 -1.83
C ASN A 95 -10.48 8.02 -1.31
N ASP A 96 -11.81 7.89 -1.36
CA ASP A 96 -12.74 8.82 -0.67
C ASP A 96 -12.62 8.78 0.86
N TRP A 97 -11.94 7.77 1.40
CA TRP A 97 -11.70 7.59 2.84
C TRP A 97 -10.48 8.33 3.38
N LEU A 98 -9.66 8.90 2.50
CA LEU A 98 -8.47 9.64 2.89
C LEU A 98 -8.79 11.12 2.90
N GLY A 99 -8.61 11.78 4.05
CA GLY A 99 -8.59 13.24 4.12
C GLY A 99 -7.54 13.82 3.16
N PRO A 100 -7.63 15.11 2.81
CA PRO A 100 -6.89 15.75 1.70
C PRO A 100 -5.35 15.66 1.75
N THR A 101 -4.77 15.10 2.80
CA THR A 101 -3.32 14.97 3.02
C THR A 101 -2.71 13.64 2.58
N ALA A 102 -3.49 12.64 2.17
CA ALA A 102 -2.95 11.30 1.87
C ALA A 102 -2.94 10.93 0.37
N THR A 103 -2.68 11.90 -0.51
CA THR A 103 -2.39 11.62 -1.92
C THR A 103 -1.03 10.91 -2.05
N SER A 104 -1.08 9.59 -2.26
CA SER A 104 0.12 8.78 -2.48
C SER A 104 0.70 8.97 -3.90
N ARG A 105 2.01 9.25 -3.93
CA ARG A 105 2.86 9.40 -5.12
C ARG A 105 2.80 8.15 -6.01
N SER A 106 2.44 8.33 -7.28
CA SER A 106 2.42 7.29 -8.32
C SER A 106 3.79 6.61 -8.47
N LYS A 107 3.86 5.28 -8.28
CA LYS A 107 5.08 4.48 -8.50
C LYS A 107 5.23 4.14 -10.00
N LYS A 108 6.25 4.72 -10.64
CA LYS A 108 6.71 4.36 -11.98
C LYS A 108 7.40 2.99 -11.96
N THR A 109 6.91 2.02 -12.74
CA THR A 109 7.49 0.68 -12.83
C THR A 109 8.64 0.68 -13.85
N THR A 110 9.89 0.56 -13.40
CA THR A 110 11.04 0.30 -14.29
C THR A 110 11.22 -1.20 -14.45
N ARG A 111 10.86 -1.69 -15.65
CA ARG A 111 11.01 -3.06 -16.15
C ARG A 111 12.50 -3.39 -16.30
N ARG A 112 13.10 -4.15 -15.37
CA ARG A 112 14.47 -4.68 -15.49
C ARG A 112 14.49 -5.82 -16.52
N LYS A 113 15.19 -5.62 -17.64
CA LYS A 113 15.54 -6.68 -18.60
C LYS A 113 16.71 -7.48 -18.03
N ASN A 114 16.50 -8.78 -17.81
CA ASN A 114 17.59 -9.73 -17.60
C ASN A 114 18.28 -9.97 -18.95
N LYS A 115 19.62 -9.88 -18.99
CA LYS A 115 20.43 -10.41 -20.09
C LYS A 115 21.38 -11.46 -19.51
N LYS A 116 21.43 -12.57 -20.24
CA LYS A 116 22.25 -13.78 -20.06
C LYS A 116 23.68 -13.49 -19.61
#